data_AF-A0A8C7YAU4-F1
#
_entry.id   AF-A0A8C7YAU4-F1
#
_cell.length_a   1.000
_cell.length_b   1.000
_cell.length_c   1.000
_cell.angle_alpha   90.00
_cell.angle_beta   90.00
_cell.angle_gamma   90.00
#
_symmetry.space_group_name_H-M   'P 1'
#
loop_
_entity.id
_entity.type
_entity.pdbx_description
1 polymer ?
#
loop_
_entity_poly.entity_id
_entity_poly.type
_entity_poly.pdbx_seq_one_letter_code
_entity_poly.pdbx_strand_id
1 'polypeptide(L)' 'TTRIGMLLLTVSLDNGLALKPTMGWLHWERFTCNTDCDTDPRNCIRSD' A
#
# COMPACT_ATOMS: atom_id res chain seq x y z
N THR A 1 -36.47 -15.55 -18.99
CA THR A 1 -35.81 -14.25 -18.73
C THR A 1 -35.06 -14.33 -17.42
N THR A 2 -33.91 -15.02 -17.39
CA THR A 2 -33.06 -15.00 -16.19
C THR A 2 -31.63 -14.94 -16.68
N ARG A 3 -31.15 -13.71 -16.86
CA ARG A 3 -29.72 -13.47 -17.04
C ARG A 3 -29.07 -13.88 -15.72
N ILE A 4 -28.48 -15.07 -15.66
CA ILE A 4 -27.51 -15.43 -14.63
C ILE A 4 -26.33 -14.49 -14.90
N GLY A 5 -26.35 -13.34 -14.22
CA GLY A 5 -25.28 -12.36 -14.24
C GLY A 5 -24.02 -13.02 -13.72
N MET A 6 -22.92 -12.75 -14.41
CA MET A 6 -21.56 -13.21 -14.09
C MET A 6 -21.25 -12.98 -12.60
N LEU A 7 -21.35 -14.04 -11.79
CA LEU A 7 -20.85 -14.06 -10.42
C LEU A 7 -19.33 -14.11 -10.48
N LEU A 8 -18.67 -12.98 -10.24
CA LEU A 8 -17.23 -12.93 -10.05
C LEU A 8 -16.90 -13.61 -8.71
N LEU A 9 -16.30 -14.80 -8.77
CA LEU A 9 -15.71 -15.45 -7.61
C LEU A 9 -14.36 -14.77 -7.31
N THR A 10 -14.27 -14.05 -6.20
CA THR A 10 -13.01 -13.47 -5.71
C THR A 10 -12.42 -14.35 -4.62
N VAL A 11 -11.11 -14.64 -4.67
CA VAL A 11 -10.39 -15.37 -3.62
C VAL A 11 -9.64 -14.36 -2.74
N SER A 12 -9.82 -14.43 -1.43
CA SER A 12 -9.09 -13.62 -0.45
C SER A 12 -7.78 -14.29 -0.01
N LEU A 13 -6.82 -13.50 0.48
CA LEU A 13 -5.60 -14.00 1.11
C LEU A 13 -5.88 -14.41 2.57
N ASP A 14 -5.81 -15.72 2.86
CA ASP A 14 -6.08 -16.28 4.20
C ASP A 14 -4.78 -16.65 4.93
N ASN A 15 -4.05 -15.64 5.40
CA ASN A 15 -2.80 -15.80 6.15
C ASN A 15 -2.91 -15.33 7.62
N GLY A 16 -4.13 -15.10 8.11
CA GLY A 16 -4.39 -14.60 9.47
C GLY A 16 -4.03 -13.12 9.71
N LEU A 17 -3.61 -12.36 8.69
CA LEU A 17 -3.29 -10.93 8.81
C LEU A 17 -4.42 -10.04 8.27
N ALA A 18 -4.30 -8.73 8.52
CA ALA A 18 -5.23 -7.70 8.03
C ALA A 18 -6.73 -7.96 8.35
N LEU A 19 -7.01 -8.67 9.46
CA LEU A 19 -8.37 -8.93 9.96
C LEU A 19 -9.14 -7.65 10.34
N LYS A 20 -8.40 -6.58 10.59
CA LYS A 20 -8.88 -5.20 10.71
C LYS A 20 -8.02 -4.34 9.77
N PRO A 21 -8.49 -3.16 9.34
CA PRO A 21 -7.69 -2.25 8.54
C PRO A 21 -6.31 -2.03 9.17
N THR A 22 -5.25 -2.24 8.40
CA THR A 22 -3.87 -2.02 8.89
C THR A 22 -3.68 -0.53 9.12
N MET A 23 -3.26 -0.15 10.33
CA MET A 23 -2.94 1.23 10.68
C MET A 23 -1.42 1.37 10.78
N GLY A 24 -0.87 2.46 10.24
CA GLY A 24 0.56 2.68 10.24
C GLY A 24 0.94 3.96 9.52
N TRP A 25 2.24 4.11 9.26
CA TRP A 25 2.80 5.25 8.54
C TRP A 25 3.45 4.78 7.24
N LEU A 26 3.21 5.52 6.15
CA LEU A 26 3.78 5.27 4.83
C LEU A 26 4.38 6.57 4.31
N HIS A 27 5.65 6.52 3.89
CA HIS A 27 6.40 7.73 3.53
C HIS A 27 5.94 8.39 2.21
N TRP A 28 5.31 7.63 1.30
CA TRP A 28 5.15 8.02 -0.10
C TRP A 28 4.40 9.34 -0.31
N GLU A 29 3.33 9.60 0.45
CA GLU A 29 2.55 10.82 0.27
C GLU A 29 3.34 12.09 0.65
N ARG A 30 4.25 11.99 1.63
CA ARG A 30 5.03 13.13 2.12
C ARG A 30 6.38 13.28 1.43
N PHE A 31 7.09 12.18 1.29
CA PHE A 31 8.49 12.16 0.84
C PHE A 31 8.67 11.67 -0.59
N THR A 32 7.64 11.04 -1.16
CA THR A 32 7.64 10.52 -2.53
C THR A 32 8.86 9.63 -2.80
N CYS A 33 9.57 9.85 -3.90
CA CYS A 33 10.79 9.16 -4.30
C CYS A 33 12.02 10.09 -4.18
N ASN A 34 12.10 10.92 -3.12
CA ASN A 34 13.26 11.78 -2.94
C ASN A 34 14.51 10.93 -2.63
N THR A 35 15.46 10.85 -3.56
CA THR A 35 16.73 10.14 -3.38
C THR A 35 17.93 11.08 -3.30
N ASP A 36 17.71 12.39 -3.39
CA ASP A 36 18.79 13.38 -3.35
C ASP A 36 19.14 13.74 -1.90
N CYS A 37 19.92 12.87 -1.28
CA CYS A 37 20.41 13.07 0.08
C CYS A 37 21.54 14.10 0.19
N ASP A 38 22.18 14.47 -0.92
CA ASP A 38 23.26 15.45 -0.91
C ASP A 38 22.67 16.87 -0.73
N THR A 39 21.58 17.17 -1.43
CA THR A 39 20.93 18.48 -1.35
C THR A 39 19.81 18.55 -0.31
N ASP A 40 19.14 17.43 -0.02
CA ASP A 40 18.06 17.35 0.98
C ASP A 40 18.23 16.15 1.96
N PRO A 41 19.23 16.19 2.84
CA PRO A 41 19.59 15.08 3.72
C PRO A 41 18.53 14.75 4.79
N ARG A 42 17.49 15.60 4.96
CA ARG A 42 16.45 15.39 5.99
C ARG A 42 15.15 14.83 5.45
N ASN A 43 14.93 14.86 4.15
CA ASN A 43 13.70 14.36 3.54
C ASN A 43 13.95 13.25 2.49
N CYS A 44 15.22 12.90 2.22
CA CYS A 44 15.53 11.81 1.30
C CYS A 44 15.19 10.44 1.92
N ILE A 45 14.82 9.49 1.06
CA ILE A 45 14.54 8.10 1.42
C ILE A 45 15.87 7.36 1.59
N ARG A 46 16.18 7.00 2.84
CA ARG A 46 17.33 6.17 3.21
C ARG A 46 16.99 5.33 4.43
N SER A 47 17.90 4.42 4.81
CA SER A 47 17.73 3.55 5.97
C SER A 47 17.84 4.29 7.32
N ASP A 48 18.41 5.50 7.30
CA ASP A 48 18.87 6.23 8.49
C ASP A 48 18.02 7.45 8.84
#